data_AF-A0A928NSH7-F1
#
_entry.id   AF-A0A928NSH7-F1
#
_cell.length_a   1.000
_cell.length_b   1.000
_cell.length_c   1.000
_cell.angle_alpha   90.00
_cell.angle_beta   90.00
_cell.angle_gamma   90.00
#
_symmetry.space_group_name_H-M   'P 1'
#
loop_
_entity.id
_entity.type
_entity.pdbx_description
1 polymer ?
#
loop_
_entity_poly.entity_id
_entity_poly.type
_entity_poly.pdbx_seq_one_letter_code
_entity_poly.pdbx_strand_id
1 'polypeptide(L)'
;MAFSRNQINKIRFDDPVTFLTKAQRAYLDKSWAGYFATEIFPKIDESRYEVLYSANAGRYNTPINQMVSLLILKDLTNLSYVNLLNEVALDLRYKYALCCTDKVDSPAGASTLSNLRNRIRQYKNKTGIDLYQSTLSDIRPQLDELIAKYKFKPKKL
;
A
#
# COMPACT_ATOMS: atom_id res chain seq x y z
N MET A 1 -15.56 -3.66 -11.26
CA MET A 1 -15.45 -3.87 -9.80
C MET A 1 -16.18 -2.73 -9.13
N ALA A 2 -16.89 -3.01 -8.05
CA ALA A 2 -17.47 -2.00 -7.16
C ALA A 2 -16.40 -1.52 -6.19
N PHE A 3 -16.55 -0.28 -5.71
CA PHE A 3 -15.68 0.30 -4.68
C PHE A 3 -16.07 -0.22 -3.30
N SER A 4 -15.06 -0.58 -2.50
CA SER A 4 -15.13 -0.91 -1.10
C SER A 4 -13.92 -0.31 -0.41
N ARG A 5 -14.15 0.39 0.71
CA ARG A 5 -13.09 0.88 1.59
C ARG A 5 -12.46 -0.28 2.35
N ASN A 6 -11.22 -0.08 2.79
CA ASN A 6 -10.63 -0.97 3.77
C ASN A 6 -11.45 -0.95 5.06
N GLN A 7 -11.96 -2.10 5.49
CA GLN A 7 -12.54 -2.22 6.82
C GLN A 7 -11.37 -2.44 7.78
N ILE A 8 -11.16 -1.51 8.72
CA ILE A 8 -10.09 -1.60 9.73
C ILE A 8 -10.14 -3.00 10.37
N ASN A 9 -9.02 -3.73 10.27
CA ASN A 9 -8.96 -5.16 10.52
C ASN A 9 -9.50 -5.54 11.90
N LYS A 10 -10.33 -6.57 11.93
CA LYS A 10 -10.66 -7.31 13.15
C LYS A 10 -9.37 -7.95 13.68
N ILE A 11 -9.11 -7.82 14.98
CA ILE A 11 -7.98 -8.50 15.64
C ILE A 11 -8.14 -10.00 15.41
N ARG A 12 -7.13 -10.63 14.82
CA ARG A 12 -7.08 -12.07 14.59
C ARG A 12 -6.16 -12.74 15.61
N PHE A 13 -6.57 -13.91 16.07
CA PHE A 13 -5.78 -14.71 17.00
C PHE A 13 -4.53 -15.31 16.35
N ASP A 14 -4.59 -15.57 15.04
CA ASP A 14 -3.53 -16.17 14.24
C ASP A 14 -2.59 -15.15 13.58
N ASP A 15 -2.63 -13.87 13.97
CA ASP A 15 -1.77 -12.85 13.37
C ASP A 15 -0.28 -13.10 13.73
N PRO A 16 0.63 -13.24 12.75
CA PRO A 16 2.07 -13.43 12.98
C PRO A 16 2.70 -12.44 13.95
N VAL A 17 2.19 -11.20 13.98
CA VAL A 17 2.65 -10.14 14.87
C VAL A 17 2.40 -10.46 16.34
N THR A 18 1.33 -11.18 16.66
CA THR A 18 0.97 -11.56 18.03
C THR A 18 1.96 -12.56 18.65
N PHE A 19 2.65 -13.33 17.81
CA PHE A 19 3.66 -14.30 18.23
C PHE A 19 5.07 -13.69 18.40
N LEU A 20 5.25 -12.41 18.06
CA LEU A 20 6.54 -11.74 18.23
C LEU A 20 6.84 -11.50 19.72
N THR A 21 8.09 -11.68 20.11
CA THR A 21 8.57 -11.23 21.42
C THR A 21 8.46 -9.70 21.53
N LYS A 22 8.38 -9.17 22.77
CA LYS A 22 8.36 -7.71 23.00
C LYS A 22 9.52 -6.97 22.31
N ALA A 23 10.70 -7.57 22.30
CA ALA A 23 11.88 -7.01 21.63
C ALA A 23 11.71 -7.00 20.10
N GLN A 24 11.28 -8.12 19.50
CA GLN A 24 11.00 -8.19 18.05
C GLN A 24 9.93 -7.20 17.62
N ARG A 25 8.86 -7.06 18.41
CA ARG A 25 7.81 -6.07 18.18
C ARG A 25 8.38 -4.64 18.19
N ALA A 26 9.20 -4.31 19.19
CA ALA A 26 9.85 -3.00 19.26
C ALA A 26 10.79 -2.73 18.07
N TYR A 27 11.49 -3.76 17.56
CA TYR A 27 12.30 -3.61 16.34
C TYR A 27 11.43 -3.36 15.11
N LEU A 28 10.32 -4.08 14.97
CA LEU A 28 9.37 -3.90 13.86
C LEU A 28 8.75 -2.51 13.89
N ASP A 29 8.29 -2.05 15.05
CA ASP A 29 7.67 -0.73 15.23
C ASP A 29 8.64 0.42 14.96
N LYS A 30 9.93 0.27 15.32
CA LYS A 30 10.98 1.26 15.03
C LYS A 30 11.50 1.22 13.59
N SER A 31 11.22 0.14 12.86
CA SER A 31 11.67 -0.04 11.47
C SER A 31 10.93 0.87 10.49
N TRP A 32 11.39 0.90 9.24
CA TRP A 32 10.71 1.63 8.15
C TRP A 32 9.25 1.19 7.99
N ALA A 33 8.95 -0.08 8.28
CA ALA A 33 7.61 -0.63 8.15
C ALA A 33 6.64 -0.08 9.19
N GLY A 34 7.09 0.10 10.43
CA GLY A 34 6.29 0.72 11.49
C GLY A 34 5.99 2.18 11.17
N TYR A 35 6.99 2.92 10.70
CA TYR A 35 6.78 4.29 10.24
C TYR A 35 5.81 4.33 9.05
N PHE A 36 5.96 3.46 8.05
CA PHE A 36 5.05 3.41 6.91
C PHE A 36 3.61 3.09 7.33
N ALA A 37 3.41 2.12 8.22
CA ALA A 37 2.09 1.71 8.71
C ALA A 37 1.38 2.81 9.50
N THR A 38 2.12 3.67 10.19
CA THR A 38 1.57 4.71 11.08
C THR A 38 1.43 6.06 10.39
N GLU A 39 2.43 6.46 9.59
CA GLU A 39 2.49 7.81 9.03
C GLU A 39 2.08 7.90 7.55
N ILE A 40 2.20 6.83 6.78
CA ILE A 40 1.94 6.86 5.33
C ILE A 40 0.63 6.15 5.01
N PHE A 41 0.49 4.90 5.42
CA PHE A 41 -0.68 4.06 5.10
C PHE A 41 -2.02 4.74 5.45
N PRO A 42 -2.21 5.34 6.64
CA PRO A 42 -3.49 5.96 7.02
C PRO A 42 -3.80 7.26 6.27
N LYS A 43 -2.79 7.92 5.68
CA LYS A 43 -2.97 9.18 4.94
C LYS A 43 -3.42 8.95 3.50
N ILE A 44 -3.45 7.70 3.03
CA ILE A 44 -3.94 7.37 1.70
C ILE A 44 -5.46 7.36 1.70
N ASP A 45 -6.04 8.43 1.16
CA ASP A 45 -7.48 8.60 1.02
C ASP A 45 -8.04 7.75 -0.14
N GLU A 46 -8.65 6.61 0.22
CA GLU A 46 -9.25 5.67 -0.75
C GLU A 46 -10.44 6.28 -1.51
N SER A 47 -11.14 7.26 -0.95
CA SER A 47 -12.38 7.79 -1.53
C SER A 47 -12.14 8.50 -2.86
N ARG A 48 -10.95 9.08 -3.07
CA ARG A 48 -10.58 9.74 -4.32
C ARG A 48 -10.56 8.80 -5.52
N TYR A 49 -10.38 7.51 -5.27
CA TYR A 49 -10.30 6.50 -6.32
C TYR A 49 -11.65 5.87 -6.63
N GLU A 50 -12.72 6.21 -5.90
CA GLU A 50 -14.08 5.69 -6.12
C GLU A 50 -14.55 5.93 -7.57
N VAL A 51 -14.19 7.08 -8.14
CA VAL A 51 -14.49 7.48 -9.52
C VAL A 51 -13.92 6.51 -10.59
N LEU A 52 -12.98 5.64 -10.22
CA LEU A 52 -12.41 4.63 -11.11
C LEU A 52 -13.24 3.33 -11.19
N TYR A 53 -14.28 3.23 -10.38
CA TYR A 53 -15.08 2.02 -10.19
C TYR A 53 -16.55 2.29 -10.53
N SER A 54 -17.28 1.22 -10.86
CA SER A 54 -18.70 1.29 -11.19
C SER A 54 -19.50 0.71 -10.04
N ALA A 55 -20.54 1.42 -9.60
CA ALA A 55 -21.45 0.96 -8.53
C ALA A 55 -22.12 -0.37 -8.86
N ASN A 56 -22.33 -0.69 -10.15
CA ASN A 56 -23.11 -1.85 -10.61
C ASN A 56 -22.27 -3.11 -10.87
N ALA A 57 -21.03 -3.18 -10.38
CA ALA A 57 -20.17 -4.33 -10.60
C ALA A 57 -20.27 -5.36 -9.46
N GLY A 58 -20.56 -6.63 -9.80
CA GLY A 58 -20.77 -7.71 -8.82
C GLY A 58 -19.54 -8.20 -8.02
N ARG A 59 -18.35 -7.63 -8.22
CA ARG A 59 -17.15 -7.94 -7.41
C ARG A 59 -16.55 -6.68 -6.84
N TYR A 60 -16.30 -6.66 -5.53
CA TYR A 60 -15.57 -5.60 -4.85
C TYR A 60 -14.08 -5.61 -5.22
N ASN A 61 -13.43 -4.46 -5.10
CA ASN A 61 -12.00 -4.31 -5.25
C ASN A 61 -11.22 -4.76 -4.00
N THR A 62 -9.93 -5.05 -4.18
CA THR A 62 -8.97 -4.99 -3.07
C THR A 62 -8.95 -3.55 -2.52
N PRO A 63 -8.81 -3.36 -1.19
CA PRO A 63 -8.63 -2.03 -0.60
C PRO A 63 -7.60 -1.18 -1.34
N ILE A 64 -7.98 0.06 -1.65
CA ILE A 64 -7.20 0.90 -2.55
C ILE A 64 -5.94 1.42 -1.85
N ASN A 65 -6.02 1.71 -0.55
CA ASN A 65 -4.86 2.07 0.25
C ASN A 65 -3.77 1.00 0.17
N GLN A 66 -4.11 -0.29 0.31
CA GLN A 66 -3.17 -1.40 0.15
C GLN A 66 -2.55 -1.44 -1.25
N MET A 67 -3.36 -1.24 -2.29
CA MET A 67 -2.85 -1.21 -3.67
C MET A 67 -1.95 -0.01 -3.95
N VAL A 68 -2.32 1.19 -3.49
CA VAL A 68 -1.55 2.41 -3.65
C VAL A 68 -0.26 2.35 -2.84
N SER A 69 -0.30 1.83 -1.61
CA SER A 69 0.88 1.55 -0.80
C SER A 69 1.84 0.59 -1.51
N LEU A 70 1.34 -0.48 -2.15
CA LEU A 70 2.18 -1.36 -2.97
C LEU A 70 2.84 -0.60 -4.13
N LEU A 71 2.14 0.31 -4.80
CA LEU A 71 2.74 1.15 -5.85
C LEU A 71 3.83 2.08 -5.28
N ILE A 72 3.58 2.71 -4.14
CA ILE A 72 4.56 3.55 -3.44
C ILE A 72 5.80 2.75 -3.04
N LEU A 73 5.61 1.57 -2.42
CA LEU A 73 6.71 0.69 -2.03
C LEU A 73 7.50 0.20 -3.24
N LYS A 74 6.82 -0.09 -4.36
CA LYS A 74 7.48 -0.42 -5.62
C LYS A 74 8.39 0.72 -6.10
N ASP A 75 7.92 1.96 -6.02
CA ASP A 75 8.67 3.14 -6.49
C ASP A 75 9.81 3.51 -5.51
N LEU A 76 9.61 3.30 -4.19
CA LEU A 76 10.62 3.46 -3.13
C LEU A 76 11.77 2.44 -3.21
N THR A 77 11.43 1.17 -3.40
CA THR A 77 12.39 0.04 -3.40
C THR A 77 13.00 -0.20 -4.78
N ASN A 78 12.43 0.39 -5.83
CA ASN A 78 12.78 0.13 -7.22
C ASN A 78 12.68 -1.35 -7.63
N LEU A 79 11.82 -2.12 -6.95
CA LEU A 79 11.57 -3.52 -7.27
C LEU A 79 10.64 -3.67 -8.49
N SER A 80 10.78 -4.80 -9.18
CA SER A 80 9.75 -5.27 -10.13
C SER A 80 8.49 -5.67 -9.35
N TYR A 81 7.34 -5.76 -10.03
CA TYR A 81 6.12 -6.25 -9.38
C TYR A 81 6.31 -7.66 -8.82
N VAL A 82 6.97 -8.55 -9.55
CA VAL A 82 7.22 -9.93 -9.10
C VAL A 82 8.07 -9.94 -7.84
N ASN A 83 9.18 -9.20 -7.82
CA ASN A 83 10.06 -9.16 -6.66
C ASN A 83 9.36 -8.53 -5.46
N LEU A 84 8.62 -7.43 -5.65
CA LEU A 84 7.84 -6.82 -4.58
C LEU A 84 6.82 -7.81 -3.97
N LEU A 85 6.13 -8.59 -4.80
CA LEU A 85 5.16 -9.56 -4.30
C LEU A 85 5.83 -10.71 -3.55
N ASN A 86 7.04 -11.12 -3.96
CA ASN A 86 7.85 -12.08 -3.21
C ASN A 86 8.25 -11.52 -1.83
N GLU A 87 8.68 -10.26 -1.77
CA GLU A 87 8.99 -9.58 -0.50
C GLU A 87 7.74 -9.50 0.39
N VAL A 88 6.57 -9.15 -0.17
CA VAL A 88 5.32 -9.11 0.59
C VAL A 88 4.92 -10.50 1.10
N ALA A 89 5.19 -11.56 0.35
CA ALA A 89 4.88 -12.92 0.76
C ALA A 89 5.78 -13.41 1.92
N LEU A 90 7.07 -13.03 1.91
CA LEU A 90 8.09 -13.61 2.79
C LEU A 90 8.56 -12.70 3.93
N ASP A 91 8.51 -11.38 3.76
CA ASP A 91 8.97 -10.41 4.74
C ASP A 91 7.79 -9.76 5.47
N LEU A 92 7.69 -10.06 6.77
CA LEU A 92 6.66 -9.52 7.67
C LEU A 92 6.64 -7.99 7.69
N ARG A 93 7.77 -7.31 7.45
CA ARG A 93 7.83 -5.85 7.41
C ARG A 93 6.95 -5.26 6.30
N TYR A 94 6.90 -5.89 5.13
CA TYR A 94 6.03 -5.43 4.05
C TYR A 94 4.56 -5.63 4.40
N LYS A 95 4.19 -6.79 4.96
CA LYS A 95 2.81 -7.03 5.42
C LYS A 95 2.40 -6.07 6.54
N TYR A 96 3.33 -5.75 7.43
CA TYR A 96 3.11 -4.80 8.51
C TYR A 96 2.88 -3.38 7.98
N ALA A 97 3.73 -2.91 7.06
CA ALA A 97 3.58 -1.63 6.39
C ALA A 97 2.24 -1.49 5.65
N LEU A 98 1.73 -2.58 5.08
CA LEU A 98 0.47 -2.63 4.33
C LEU A 98 -0.77 -2.89 5.22
N CYS A 99 -0.59 -2.99 6.53
CA CYS A 99 -1.62 -3.38 7.49
C CYS A 99 -2.40 -4.63 7.03
N CYS A 100 -1.68 -5.66 6.58
CA CYS A 100 -2.26 -6.90 6.04
C CYS A 100 -1.57 -8.16 6.58
N THR A 101 -1.13 -8.12 7.84
CA THR A 101 -0.46 -9.22 8.53
C THR A 101 -1.34 -10.46 8.67
N ASP A 102 -2.65 -10.29 8.60
CA ASP A 102 -3.67 -11.34 8.56
C ASP A 102 -3.68 -12.17 7.26
N LYS A 103 -3.04 -11.67 6.19
CA LYS A 103 -3.07 -12.32 4.88
C LYS A 103 -1.85 -13.24 4.71
N VAL A 104 -2.12 -14.46 4.22
CA VAL A 104 -1.08 -15.42 3.83
C VAL A 104 -0.31 -14.88 2.62
N ASP A 105 -1.02 -14.38 1.62
CA ASP A 105 -0.46 -13.81 0.39
C ASP A 105 -0.56 -12.28 0.34
N SER A 106 0.08 -11.68 -0.68
CA SER A 106 -0.06 -10.25 -0.98
C SER A 106 -1.53 -9.85 -1.17
N PRO A 107 -1.96 -8.65 -0.71
CA PRO A 107 -3.34 -8.19 -0.86
C PRO A 107 -3.77 -8.00 -2.33
N ALA A 108 -2.82 -7.82 -3.24
CA ALA A 108 -3.05 -7.68 -4.67
C ALA A 108 -1.95 -8.35 -5.49
N GLY A 109 -2.32 -8.94 -6.63
CA GLY A 109 -1.36 -9.46 -7.62
C GLY A 109 -0.86 -8.39 -8.60
N ALA A 110 0.18 -8.71 -9.36
CA ALA A 110 0.83 -7.80 -10.32
C ALA A 110 -0.13 -7.27 -11.40
N SER A 111 -1.03 -8.12 -11.88
CA SER A 111 -2.07 -7.75 -12.84
C SER A 111 -3.06 -6.73 -12.26
N THR A 112 -3.40 -6.87 -10.98
CA THR A 112 -4.32 -5.97 -10.27
C THR A 112 -3.70 -4.59 -10.09
N LEU A 113 -2.41 -4.53 -9.70
CA LEU A 113 -1.65 -3.29 -9.60
C LEU A 113 -1.49 -2.60 -10.97
N SER A 114 -1.20 -3.38 -12.02
CA SER A 114 -1.10 -2.87 -13.39
C SER A 114 -2.43 -2.31 -13.89
N ASN A 115 -3.54 -3.01 -13.59
CA ASN A 115 -4.88 -2.55 -13.92
C ASN A 115 -5.25 -1.24 -13.21
N LEU A 116 -4.88 -1.09 -11.94
CA LEU A 116 -5.08 0.17 -11.21
C LEU A 116 -4.30 1.33 -11.85
N ARG A 117 -3.00 1.14 -12.16
CA ARG A 117 -2.22 2.16 -12.89
C ARG A 117 -2.86 2.53 -14.23
N ASN A 118 -3.36 1.55 -14.97
CA ASN A 118 -4.05 1.79 -16.23
C ASN A 118 -5.34 2.60 -16.05
N ARG A 119 -6.15 2.31 -15.03
CA ARG A 119 -7.37 3.09 -14.71
C ARG A 119 -7.04 4.53 -14.34
N ILE A 120 -6.03 4.75 -13.50
CA ILE A 120 -5.56 6.08 -13.11
C ILE A 120 -5.10 6.85 -14.36
N ARG A 121 -4.32 6.22 -15.25
CA ARG A 121 -3.88 6.83 -16.52
C ARG A 121 -5.05 7.20 -17.42
N GLN A 122 -6.03 6.32 -17.55
CA GLN A 122 -7.23 6.59 -18.36
C GLN A 122 -8.04 7.76 -17.79
N TYR A 123 -8.20 7.82 -16.46
CA TYR A 123 -8.89 8.92 -15.80
C TYR A 123 -8.16 10.25 -15.99
N LYS A 124 -6.84 10.26 -15.83
CA LYS A 124 -5.99 11.43 -16.13
C LYS A 124 -6.15 11.90 -17.56
N ASN A 125 -6.14 10.99 -18.53
CA ASN A 125 -6.31 11.36 -19.94
C ASN A 125 -7.69 11.97 -20.24
N LYS A 126 -8.73 11.60 -19.49
CA LYS A 126 -10.09 12.11 -19.68
C LYS A 126 -10.36 13.42 -18.96
N THR A 127 -9.80 13.59 -17.76
CA THR A 127 -10.15 14.69 -16.84
C THR A 127 -9.02 15.68 -16.61
N GLY A 128 -7.79 15.32 -16.98
CA GLY A 128 -6.57 16.06 -16.65
C GLY A 128 -6.03 15.79 -15.24
N ILE A 129 -6.77 15.09 -14.39
CA ILE A 129 -6.44 14.91 -12.96
C ILE A 129 -5.69 13.60 -12.74
N ASP A 130 -4.51 13.67 -12.09
CA ASP A 130 -3.73 12.50 -11.72
C ASP A 130 -3.91 12.16 -10.22
N LEU A 131 -4.77 11.17 -9.96
CA LEU A 131 -5.12 10.73 -8.61
C LEU A 131 -3.90 10.19 -7.82
N TYR A 132 -2.98 9.51 -8.51
CA TYR A 132 -1.78 8.98 -7.86
C TYR A 132 -0.81 10.09 -7.50
N GLN A 133 -0.59 11.03 -8.42
CA GLN A 133 0.26 12.19 -8.14
C GLN A 133 -0.29 13.03 -7.00
N SER A 134 -1.61 13.28 -6.97
CA SER A 134 -2.26 14.00 -5.87
C SER A 134 -2.03 13.29 -4.53
N THR A 135 -2.15 11.96 -4.49
CA THR A 135 -1.88 11.19 -3.28
C THR A 135 -0.41 11.31 -2.85
N LEU A 136 0.54 11.20 -3.78
CA LEU A 136 1.97 11.37 -3.51
C LEU A 136 2.30 12.77 -2.97
N SER A 137 1.66 13.81 -3.50
CA SER A 137 1.83 15.19 -3.03
C SER A 137 1.39 15.36 -1.58
N ASP A 138 0.27 14.75 -1.18
CA ASP A 138 -0.26 14.86 0.17
C ASP A 138 0.63 14.17 1.22
N ILE A 139 1.22 13.02 0.86
CA ILE A 139 2.10 12.25 1.74
C ILE A 139 3.59 12.60 1.55
N ARG A 140 3.91 13.63 0.75
CA ARG A 140 5.29 13.96 0.37
C ARG A 140 6.19 14.21 1.57
N PRO A 141 5.79 14.98 2.61
CA PRO A 141 6.62 15.20 3.78
C PRO A 141 7.01 13.91 4.49
N GLN A 142 6.06 12.97 4.62
CA GLN A 142 6.30 11.69 5.29
C GLN A 142 7.17 10.76 4.47
N LEU A 143 7.04 10.81 3.14
CA LEU A 143 7.92 10.07 2.22
C LEU A 143 9.36 10.59 2.30
N ASP A 144 9.55 11.91 2.27
CA ASP A 144 10.88 12.51 2.34
C ASP A 144 11.57 12.16 3.67
N GLU A 145 10.84 12.19 4.79
CA GLU A 145 11.34 11.72 6.09
C GLU A 145 11.69 10.23 6.07
N LEU A 146 10.82 9.37 5.54
CA LEU A 146 11.08 7.93 5.42
C LEU A 146 12.35 7.66 4.60
N ILE A 147 12.51 8.36 3.48
CA ILE A 147 13.67 8.21 2.57
C ILE A 147 14.95 8.63 3.30
N ALA A 148 14.94 9.79 3.97
CA ALA A 148 16.10 10.31 4.69
C ALA A 148 16.50 9.39 5.86
N LYS A 149 15.52 8.98 6.68
CA LYS A 149 15.73 8.20 7.90
C LYS A 149 16.18 6.77 7.61
N TYR A 150 15.57 6.12 6.62
CA TYR A 150 15.81 4.70 6.30
C TYR A 150 16.65 4.48 5.04
N LYS A 151 17.20 5.55 4.44
CA LYS A 151 18.16 5.54 3.32
C LYS A 151 17.64 4.81 2.07
N PHE A 152 16.36 4.97 1.74
CA PHE A 152 15.81 4.47 0.48
C PHE A 152 16.43 5.19 -0.72
N LYS A 153 16.52 4.50 -1.86
CA LYS A 153 17.06 5.05 -3.12
C LYS A 153 16.02 4.92 -4.24
N PRO A 154 14.94 5.72 -4.19
CA PRO A 154 13.87 5.66 -5.19
C PRO A 154 14.38 6.07 -6.56
N LYS A 155 13.84 5.45 -7.62
CA LYS A 155 14.23 5.78 -9.01
C LYS A 155 13.48 6.99 -9.55
N LYS A 156 12.19 7.14 -9.19
CA LYS A 156 11.33 8.30 -9.49
C LYS A 156 10.20 8.36 -8.45
N LEU A 157 10.07 9.47 -7.73
CA LEU A 157 8.99 9.78 -6.79
C LEU A 157 8.49 11.21 -6.99
#